data_AF-A0A7Z9I4P9-F1
#
_entry.id   AF-A0A7Z9I4P9-F1
#
_cell.length_a   1.000
_cell.length_b   1.000
_cell.length_c   1.000
_cell.angle_alpha   90.00
_cell.angle_beta   90.00
_cell.angle_gamma   90.00
#
_symmetry.space_group_name_H-M   'P 1'
#
loop_
_entity.id
_entity.type
_entity.pdbx_description
1 polymer ?
#
loop_
_entity_poly.entity_id
_entity_poly.type
_entity_poly.pdbx_seq_one_letter_code
_entity_poly.pdbx_strand_id
1 'polypeptide(L)'
;MRYLSLILFAGFLVFSVDFATQNTELVVLHYRLDWLNFSYQSERPVFVPVFFTFAFGIFFSVFYFFFYHAVLLRNLRKQKKEIKRLNRLVETEREKHGTMEVRNSELQQIVERVQDRVVHQDDLEPLILEDKEYEK
;
A
#
# COMPACT_ATOMS: atom_id res chain seq x y z
N MET A 1 -24.67 -18.31 -10.23
CA MET A 1 -24.05 -19.39 -11.05
C MET A 1 -23.06 -20.23 -10.20
N ARG A 2 -23.49 -20.83 -9.09
CA ARG A 2 -22.58 -21.57 -8.18
C ARG A 2 -22.28 -23.00 -8.67
N TYR A 3 -23.21 -23.61 -9.41
CA TYR A 3 -23.10 -24.99 -9.87
C TYR A 3 -22.54 -25.15 -11.29
N LEU A 4 -22.48 -24.08 -12.08
CA LEU A 4 -21.97 -24.14 -13.46
C LEU A 4 -20.52 -24.64 -13.50
N SER A 5 -19.68 -24.13 -12.59
CA SER A 5 -18.29 -24.57 -12.48
C SER A 5 -18.17 -26.05 -12.08
N LEU A 6 -19.05 -26.53 -11.18
CA LEU A 6 -19.08 -27.95 -10.78
C LEU A 6 -19.50 -28.85 -11.95
N ILE A 7 -20.50 -28.43 -12.73
CA ILE A 7 -20.97 -29.17 -13.90
C ILE A 7 -19.89 -29.21 -14.98
N LEU A 8 -19.24 -28.09 -15.27
CA LEU A 8 -18.12 -28.03 -16.22
C LEU A 8 -16.94 -28.89 -15.76
N PHE A 9 -16.64 -28.89 -14.46
CA PHE A 9 -15.58 -29.73 -13.90
C PHE A 9 -15.92 -31.22 -13.98
N ALA A 10 -17.17 -31.61 -13.67
CA ALA A 10 -17.63 -32.98 -13.82
C ALA A 10 -17.60 -33.43 -15.29
N GLY A 11 -18.03 -32.58 -16.22
CA GLY A 11 -17.95 -32.84 -17.66
C GLY A 11 -16.52 -33.01 -18.14
N PHE A 12 -15.61 -32.13 -17.68
CA PHE A 12 -14.18 -32.24 -17.97
C PHE A 12 -13.57 -33.54 -17.42
N LEU A 13 -13.97 -33.98 -16.22
CA LEU A 13 -13.50 -35.24 -15.64
C LEU A 13 -13.95 -36.46 -16.46
N VAL A 14 -15.23 -36.52 -16.83
CA VAL A 14 -15.76 -37.61 -17.66
C VAL A 14 -15.05 -37.62 -19.02
N PHE A 15 -14.91 -36.47 -19.65
CA PHE A 15 -14.16 -36.32 -20.90
C PHE A 15 -12.69 -36.76 -20.77
N SER A 16 -12.04 -36.42 -19.66
CA SER A 16 -10.65 -36.79 -19.40
C SER A 16 -10.49 -38.31 -19.26
N VAL A 17 -11.41 -38.96 -18.56
CA VAL A 17 -11.41 -40.43 -18.42
C VAL A 17 -11.64 -41.08 -19.78
N ASP A 18 -12.64 -40.63 -20.53
CA ASP A 18 -12.96 -41.16 -21.85
C ASP A 18 -11.77 -41.00 -22.81
N PHE A 19 -11.16 -39.81 -22.84
CA PHE A 19 -9.95 -39.53 -23.60
C PHE A 19 -8.79 -40.45 -23.20
N ALA A 20 -8.56 -40.68 -21.91
CA ALA A 20 -7.50 -41.57 -21.43
C ALA A 20 -7.75 -43.03 -21.83
N THR A 21 -9.00 -43.48 -21.79
CA THR A 21 -9.37 -44.86 -22.15
C THR A 21 -9.32 -45.12 -23.66
N GLN A 22 -9.59 -44.11 -24.49
CA GLN A 22 -9.55 -44.23 -25.94
C GLN A 22 -8.14 -44.07 -26.52
N ASN A 23 -7.27 -43.30 -25.86
CA ASN A 23 -5.93 -42.95 -26.38
C ASN A 23 -4.81 -43.67 -25.63
N THR A 24 -4.84 -45.01 -25.65
CA THR A 24 -3.80 -45.85 -25.02
C THR A 24 -2.58 -46.09 -25.91
N GLU A 25 -2.57 -45.53 -27.12
CA GLU A 25 -1.42 -45.64 -28.03
C GLU A 25 -0.15 -45.08 -27.37
N LEU A 26 0.94 -45.83 -27.51
CA LEU A 26 2.23 -45.47 -26.94
C LEU A 26 2.93 -44.48 -27.85
N VAL A 27 3.36 -43.35 -27.27
CA VAL A 27 4.20 -42.37 -27.94
C VAL A 27 5.57 -42.37 -27.29
N VAL A 28 6.59 -42.34 -28.15
CA VAL A 28 7.97 -42.23 -27.73
C VAL A 28 8.37 -40.76 -27.63
N LEU A 29 8.56 -40.30 -26.40
CA LEU A 29 8.98 -38.93 -26.10
C LEU A 29 10.49 -38.90 -25.93
N HIS A 30 11.16 -38.12 -26.78
CA HIS A 30 12.59 -37.88 -26.72
C HIS A 30 12.83 -36.51 -26.08
N TYR A 31 13.27 -36.50 -24.83
CA TYR A 31 13.68 -35.30 -24.12
C TYR A 31 15.19 -35.14 -24.27
N ARG A 32 15.64 -34.16 -25.05
CA ARG A 32 17.04 -33.73 -25.10
C ARG A 32 17.17 -32.33 -24.54
N LEU A 33 18.07 -32.18 -23.57
CA LEU A 33 18.56 -30.89 -23.12
C LEU A 33 20.04 -30.80 -23.48
N ASP A 34 20.33 -30.17 -24.61
CA ASP A 34 21.68 -30.06 -25.16
C ASP A 34 22.62 -29.28 -24.23
N TRP A 35 22.10 -28.32 -23.47
CA TRP A 35 22.90 -27.53 -22.51
C TRP A 35 23.40 -28.35 -21.31
N LEU A 36 22.69 -29.42 -20.94
CA LEU A 36 23.03 -30.28 -19.79
C LEU A 36 23.60 -31.64 -20.22
N ASN A 37 23.82 -31.87 -21.53
CA ASN A 37 24.12 -33.19 -22.11
C ASN A 37 23.16 -34.29 -21.62
N PHE A 38 21.92 -33.92 -21.31
CA PHE A 38 20.94 -34.84 -20.75
C PHE A 38 20.02 -35.32 -21.86
N SER A 39 19.91 -36.64 -22.01
CA SER A 39 18.95 -37.26 -22.91
C SER A 39 18.16 -38.31 -22.15
N TYR A 40 16.84 -38.24 -22.27
CA TYR A 40 15.91 -39.17 -21.65
C TYR A 40 14.83 -39.54 -22.65
N GLN A 41 14.59 -40.84 -22.78
CA GLN A 41 13.55 -41.39 -23.63
C GLN A 41 12.50 -42.05 -22.74
N SER A 42 11.24 -41.70 -22.96
CA SER A 42 10.12 -42.31 -22.25
C SER A 42 9.08 -42.78 -23.24
N GLU A 43 8.66 -44.02 -23.08
CA GLU A 43 7.53 -44.59 -23.80
C GLU A 43 6.32 -44.58 -22.86
N ARG A 44 5.33 -43.75 -23.19
CA ARG A 44 4.12 -43.58 -22.38
C ARG A 44 2.92 -43.41 -23.30
N PRO A 45 1.71 -43.78 -22.84
CA PRO A 45 0.49 -43.50 -23.58
C PRO A 45 0.34 -42.00 -23.85
N VAL A 46 -0.22 -41.63 -25.02
CA VAL A 46 -0.45 -40.23 -25.45
C VAL A 46 -1.10 -39.36 -24.38
N PHE A 47 -2.04 -39.91 -23.62
CA PHE A 47 -2.77 -39.15 -22.62
C PHE A 47 -1.87 -38.65 -21.47
N VAL A 48 -0.79 -39.37 -21.14
CA VAL A 48 0.10 -39.05 -20.02
C VAL A 48 0.77 -37.68 -20.19
N PRO A 49 1.53 -37.39 -21.27
CA PRO A 49 2.14 -36.09 -21.46
C PRO A 49 1.09 -34.97 -21.57
N VAL A 50 -0.09 -35.24 -22.16
CA VAL A 50 -1.17 -34.25 -22.29
C VAL A 50 -1.71 -33.85 -20.92
N PHE A 51 -2.01 -34.80 -20.03
CA PHE A 51 -2.43 -34.43 -18.67
C PHE A 51 -1.30 -33.83 -17.86
N PHE A 52 -0.06 -34.23 -18.10
CA PHE A 52 1.09 -33.65 -17.42
C PHE A 52 1.25 -32.17 -17.77
N THR A 53 1.12 -31.79 -19.05
CA THR A 53 1.17 -30.37 -19.45
C THR A 53 0.00 -29.57 -18.87
N PHE A 54 -1.21 -30.15 -18.84
CA PHE A 54 -2.36 -29.52 -18.18
C PHE A 54 -2.13 -29.32 -16.69
N ALA A 55 -1.66 -30.35 -15.97
CA ALA A 55 -1.36 -30.27 -14.55
C ALA A 55 -0.30 -29.22 -14.27
N PHE A 56 0.80 -29.21 -15.03
CA PHE A 56 1.83 -28.17 -14.93
C PHE A 56 1.28 -26.77 -15.20
N GLY A 57 0.41 -26.61 -16.21
CA GLY A 57 -0.25 -25.34 -16.48
C GLY A 57 -1.09 -24.83 -15.31
N ILE A 58 -1.85 -25.73 -14.66
CA ILE A 58 -2.64 -25.41 -13.46
C ILE A 58 -1.70 -25.03 -12.31
N PHE A 59 -0.65 -25.82 -12.06
CA PHE A 59 0.34 -25.50 -11.01
C PHE A 59 0.97 -24.13 -11.26
N PHE A 60 1.46 -23.86 -12.47
CA PHE A 60 2.05 -22.56 -12.82
C PHE A 60 1.05 -21.41 -12.65
N SER A 61 -0.21 -21.61 -13.03
CA SER A 61 -1.26 -20.60 -12.84
C SER A 61 -1.49 -20.29 -11.36
N VAL A 62 -1.58 -21.33 -10.52
CA VAL A 62 -1.75 -21.19 -9.07
C VAL A 62 -0.53 -20.50 -8.46
N PHE A 63 0.69 -20.95 -8.77
CA PHE A 63 1.92 -20.32 -8.29
C PHE A 63 2.01 -18.86 -8.72
N TYR A 64 1.74 -18.55 -9.99
CA TYR A 64 1.72 -17.18 -10.49
C TYR A 64 0.74 -16.30 -9.71
N PHE A 65 -0.47 -16.79 -9.46
CA PHE A 65 -1.47 -16.09 -8.64
C PHE A 65 -0.96 -15.83 -7.23
N PHE A 66 -0.35 -16.83 -6.58
CA PHE A 66 0.25 -16.66 -5.26
C PHE A 66 1.37 -15.63 -5.23
N PHE A 67 2.31 -15.68 -6.18
CA PHE A 67 3.41 -14.72 -6.28
C PHE A 67 2.88 -13.31 -6.53
N TYR A 68 1.95 -13.16 -7.46
CA TYR A 68 1.31 -11.88 -7.76
C TYR A 68 0.62 -11.29 -6.53
N HIS A 69 -0.20 -12.09 -5.83
CA HIS A 69 -0.85 -11.66 -4.61
C HIS A 69 0.13 -11.38 -3.47
N ALA A 70 1.19 -12.17 -3.32
CA ALA A 70 2.22 -11.93 -2.30
C ALA A 70 2.93 -10.58 -2.51
N VAL A 71 3.25 -10.25 -3.77
CA VAL A 71 3.81 -8.94 -4.15
C VAL A 71 2.79 -7.83 -3.89
N LEU A 72 1.53 -8.03 -4.26
CA LEU A 72 0.46 -7.06 -4.03
C LEU A 72 0.25 -6.79 -2.53
N LEU A 73 0.24 -7.83 -1.70
CA LEU A 73 0.16 -7.71 -0.24
C LEU A 73 1.36 -6.94 0.34
N ARG A 74 2.57 -7.15 -0.19
CA ARG A 74 3.75 -6.38 0.21
C ARG A 74 3.58 -4.89 -0.10
N ASN A 75 3.07 -4.56 -1.29
CA ASN A 75 2.84 -3.17 -1.68
C ASN A 75 1.74 -2.50 -0.83
N LEU A 76 0.64 -3.20 -0.55
CA LEU A 76 -0.41 -2.72 0.34
C LEU A 76 0.12 -2.46 1.77
N ARG A 77 0.99 -3.34 2.29
CA ARG A 77 1.64 -3.14 3.59
C ARG A 77 2.55 -1.92 3.60
N LYS A 78 3.25 -1.63 2.50
CA LYS A 78 4.07 -0.41 2.36
C LYS A 78 3.19 0.84 2.36
N GLN A 79 2.15 0.86 1.52
CA GLN A 79 1.20 1.98 1.46
C GLN A 79 0.51 2.22 2.82
N LYS A 80 0.10 1.17 3.53
CA LYS A 80 -0.50 1.31 4.87
C LYS A 80 0.47 1.91 5.89
N LYS A 81 1.77 1.60 5.79
CA LYS A 81 2.80 2.20 6.66
C LYS A 81 3.01 3.68 6.33
N GLU A 82 3.01 4.03 5.06
CA GLU A 82 3.12 5.42 4.60
C GLU A 82 1.92 6.26 5.06
N ILE A 83 0.70 5.76 4.87
CA ILE A 83 -0.53 6.42 5.37
C ILE A 83 -0.46 6.62 6.89
N LYS A 84 0.00 5.61 7.64
CA LYS A 84 0.13 5.73 9.10
C LYS A 84 1.17 6.78 9.51
N ARG A 85 2.26 6.92 8.75
CA ARG A 85 3.26 7.98 8.99
C ARG A 85 2.70 9.35 8.67
N LEU A 86 2.00 9.49 7.54
CA LEU A 86 1.40 10.75 7.13
C LEU A 86 0.34 11.22 8.14
N ASN A 87 -0.55 10.32 8.59
CA ASN A 87 -1.55 10.66 9.61
C ASN A 87 -0.90 11.14 10.91
N ARG A 88 0.22 10.54 11.34
CA ARG A 88 0.95 11.02 12.52
C ARG A 88 1.52 12.42 12.31
N LEU A 89 2.05 12.71 11.12
CA LEU A 89 2.57 14.04 10.81
C LEU A 89 1.45 15.09 10.81
N VAL A 90 0.31 14.79 10.20
CA VAL A 90 -0.87 15.65 10.20
C VAL A 90 -1.37 15.90 11.62
N GLU A 91 -1.42 14.87 12.47
CA GLU A 91 -1.87 15.01 13.86
C GLU A 91 -0.90 15.86 14.68
N THR A 92 0.41 15.68 14.46
CA THR A 92 1.45 16.51 15.11
C THR A 92 1.38 17.98 14.64
N GLU A 93 1.11 18.22 13.35
CA GLU A 93 0.91 19.58 12.85
C GLU A 93 -0.36 20.23 13.40
N ARG A 94 -1.45 19.47 13.52
CA ARG A 94 -2.69 19.95 14.11
C ARG A 94 -2.52 20.34 15.59
N GLU A 95 -1.78 19.55 16.36
CA GLU A 95 -1.41 19.88 17.74
C GLU A 95 -0.54 21.14 17.82
N LYS A 96 0.45 21.28 16.92
CA LYS A 96 1.25 22.50 16.81
C LYS A 96 0.40 23.72 16.45
N HIS A 97 -0.56 23.57 15.56
CA HIS A 97 -1.47 24.65 15.16
C HIS A 97 -2.37 25.09 16.32
N GLY A 98 -2.96 24.14 17.06
CA GLY A 98 -3.72 24.44 18.28
C GLY A 98 -2.86 25.13 19.36
N THR A 99 -1.61 24.69 19.54
CA THR A 99 -0.66 25.34 20.45
C THR A 99 -0.27 26.75 19.98
N MET A 100 -0.25 26.98 18.66
CA MET A 100 0.03 28.28 18.08
C MET A 100 -1.16 29.24 18.20
N GLU A 101 -2.39 28.75 18.09
CA GLU A 101 -3.61 29.52 18.36
C GLU A 101 -3.70 29.98 19.82
N VAL A 102 -3.39 29.09 20.77
CA VAL A 102 -3.34 29.46 22.19
C VAL A 102 -2.29 30.55 22.44
N ARG A 103 -1.07 30.38 21.93
CA ARG A 103 -0.03 31.41 22.05
C ARG A 103 -0.41 32.73 21.36
N ASN A 104 -1.11 32.69 20.23
CA ASN A 104 -1.60 33.88 19.55
C ASN A 104 -2.67 34.61 20.38
N SER A 105 -3.57 33.86 21.03
CA SER A 105 -4.58 34.45 21.93
C SER A 105 -3.95 35.08 23.18
N GLU A 106 -2.91 34.47 23.75
CA GLU A 106 -2.14 35.05 24.86
C GLU A 106 -1.41 36.32 24.42
N LEU A 107 -0.79 36.32 23.23
CA LEU A 107 -0.14 37.49 22.67
C LEU A 107 -1.14 38.63 22.40
N GLN A 108 -2.32 38.33 21.86
CA GLN A 108 -3.39 39.32 21.68
C GLN A 108 -3.83 39.90 23.02
N GLN A 109 -4.00 39.09 24.07
CA GLN A 109 -4.37 39.56 25.40
C GLN A 109 -3.27 40.38 26.08
N ILE A 110 -2.00 40.10 25.78
CA ILE A 110 -0.86 40.93 26.24
C ILE A 110 -0.83 42.25 25.48
N VAL A 111 -1.00 42.22 24.15
CA VAL A 111 -1.07 43.42 23.30
C VAL A 111 -2.25 44.29 23.72
N GLU A 112 -3.41 43.71 23.98
CA GLU A 112 -4.60 44.44 24.46
C GLU A 112 -4.34 45.07 25.83
N ARG A 113 -3.74 44.34 26.78
CA ARG A 113 -3.34 44.92 28.08
C ARG A 113 -2.28 46.01 27.98
N VAL A 114 -1.35 45.91 27.03
CA VAL A 114 -0.34 46.94 26.79
C VAL A 114 -0.98 48.16 26.11
N GLN A 115 -1.86 47.95 25.13
CA GLN A 115 -2.62 49.02 24.49
C GLN A 115 -3.50 49.75 25.51
N ASP A 116 -4.21 49.03 26.37
CA ASP A 116 -5.07 49.60 27.42
C ASP A 116 -4.24 50.39 28.45
N ARG A 117 -3.04 49.89 28.80
CA ARG A 117 -2.09 50.65 29.63
C ARG A 117 -1.54 51.89 28.94
N VAL A 118 -1.21 51.82 27.65
CA VAL A 118 -0.71 52.97 26.89
C VAL A 118 -1.82 54.02 26.72
N VAL A 119 -3.06 53.59 26.45
CA VAL A 119 -4.24 54.46 26.34
C VAL A 119 -4.59 55.09 27.70
N HIS A 120 -4.46 54.37 28.82
CA HIS A 120 -4.63 54.96 30.16
C HIS A 120 -3.42 55.76 30.65
N GLN A 121 -2.27 55.68 29.98
CA GLN A 121 -1.08 56.46 30.29
C GLN A 121 -1.00 57.75 29.45
N ASP A 122 -1.78 57.85 28.37
CA ASP A 122 -2.02 59.10 27.62
C ASP A 122 -2.99 60.07 28.31
N ASP A 123 -3.70 59.62 29.37
CA ASP A 123 -4.58 60.47 30.21
C ASP A 123 -3.87 61.09 31.43
N LEU A 124 -2.55 60.89 31.60
CA LEU A 124 -1.76 61.68 32.55
C LEU A 124 -1.06 62.82 31.80
N GLU A 125 -1.53 64.04 32.06
CA GLU A 125 -0.93 65.33 31.72
C GLU A 125 0.61 65.29 31.64
N PRO A 126 1.23 65.95 30.64
CA PRO A 126 2.67 66.03 30.56
C PRO A 126 3.18 66.79 31.78
N LEU A 127 4.01 66.12 32.58
CA LEU A 127 4.78 66.76 33.65
C LEU A 127 5.70 67.80 33.01
N ILE A 128 5.26 69.06 32.97
CA ILE A 128 6.07 70.20 32.59
C ILE A 128 7.20 70.29 33.62
N LEU A 129 8.39 69.87 33.23
CA LEU A 129 9.63 70.25 33.89
C LEU A 129 9.81 71.76 33.67
N GLU A 130 9.47 72.55 34.68
CA GLU A 130 9.90 73.95 34.80
C GLU A 130 11.43 73.96 34.84
N ASP A 131 12.05 74.24 33.70
CA ASP A 131 13.42 74.74 33.65
C ASP A 131 13.42 76.11 34.33
N LYS A 132 14.01 76.17 35.53
CA LYS A 132 14.33 77.45 36.18
C LYS A 132 15.49 78.09 35.44
N GLU A 133 15.16 78.80 34.37
CA GLU A 133 16.02 79.78 33.73
C GLU A 133 16.04 81.06 34.59
N TYR A 134 17.06 81.19 35.44
CA TYR A 134 17.42 82.49 36.03
C TYR A 134 18.26 83.24 35.01
N GLU A 135 17.66 84.27 34.38
CA GLU A 135 18.37 85.25 33.56
C GLU A 135 18.63 86.54 34.37
N LYS A 136 19.89 87.02 34.28
CA LYS A 136 20.50 88.31 34.68
C LYS A 136 21.42 88.33 35.90
#